data_AF-A0A834CW92-F1
#
_entry.id   AF-A0A834CW92-F1
#
_cell.length_a   1.000
_cell.length_b   1.000
_cell.length_c   1.000
_cell.angle_alpha   90.00
_cell.angle_beta   90.00
_cell.angle_gamma   90.00
#
_symmetry.space_group_name_H-M   'P 1'
#
loop_
_entity.id
_entity.type
_entity.pdbx_description
1 polymer ?
#
loop_
_entity_poly.entity_id
_entity_poly.type
_entity_poly.pdbx_seq_one_letter_code
_entity_poly.pdbx_strand_id
1 'polypeptide(L)'
;VIDLHTQLSNFKRMKTLLKKEIGEAEAKTLVSRAVYMTSIGGNDYAAPYTANSSLFQSYSPEEYVDMVIGNLTTVIKGIHKEGGRKFAFLNMAPLGCIPLFTAINAGDAWRKLQHW
;
A
#
# COMPACT_ATOMS: atom_id res chain seq x y z
N VAL A 1 -7.06 9.07 2.71
CA VAL A 1 -6.15 7.95 3.07
C VAL A 1 -4.83 8.55 3.49
N ILE A 2 -4.17 8.04 4.54
CA ILE A 2 -2.83 8.51 4.94
C ILE A 2 -1.81 7.93 3.95
N ASP A 3 -0.98 8.77 3.32
CA ASP A 3 0.01 8.32 2.35
C ASP A 3 1.13 7.48 3.01
N LEU A 4 1.81 6.66 2.21
CA LEU A 4 2.79 5.68 2.71
C LEU A 4 3.99 6.34 3.41
N HIS A 5 4.46 7.50 2.94
CA HIS A 5 5.60 8.19 3.55
C HIS A 5 5.24 8.77 4.91
N THR A 6 4.01 9.28 5.05
CA THR A 6 3.46 9.69 6.34
C THR A 6 3.30 8.48 7.27
N GLN A 7 2.85 7.32 6.78
CA GLN A 7 2.79 6.09 7.59
C GLN A 7 4.17 5.67 8.10
N LEU A 8 5.22 5.74 7.27
CA LEU A 8 6.61 5.47 7.71
C LEU A 8 7.07 6.46 8.78
N SER A 9 6.73 7.74 8.63
CA SER A 9 7.08 8.79 9.60
C SER A 9 6.38 8.54 10.94
N ASN A 10 5.11 8.15 10.91
CA ASN A 10 4.35 7.76 12.09
C ASN A 10 4.95 6.53 12.77
N PHE A 11 5.38 5.53 12.00
CA PHE A 11 6.07 4.36 12.53
C PHE A 11 7.37 4.73 13.26
N LYS A 12 8.20 5.61 12.67
CA LYS A 12 9.43 6.11 13.32
C LYS A 12 9.12 6.83 14.64
N ARG A 13 8.08 7.67 14.65
CA ARG A 13 7.62 8.36 15.88
C ARG A 13 7.16 7.37 16.94
N MET A 14 6.35 6.39 16.56
CA MET A 14 5.86 5.34 17.45
C MET A 14 7.03 4.54 18.05
N LYS A 15 8.02 4.15 17.25
CA LYS A 15 9.24 3.49 17.74
C LYS A 15 9.98 4.33 18.78
N THR A 16 10.11 5.64 18.56
CA THR A 16 10.72 6.55 19.54
C THR A 16 9.94 6.60 20.85
N LEU A 17 8.60 6.59 20.79
CA LEU A 17 7.76 6.51 21.99
C LEU A 17 7.95 5.16 22.70
N LEU A 18 7.93 4.03 21.98
CA LEU A 18 8.21 2.72 22.56
C LEU A 18 9.55 2.70 23.30
N LYS A 19 10.62 3.26 22.72
CA LYS A 19 11.92 3.35 23.39
C LYS A 19 11.87 4.10 24.72
N LYS A 20 11.01 5.12 24.84
CA LYS A 20 10.84 5.89 26.08
C LYS A 20 10.06 5.10 27.14
N GLU A 21 9.05 4.36 26.72
CA GLU A 21 8.16 3.63 27.62
C GLU A 21 8.77 2.33 28.15
N ILE A 22 9.40 1.52 27.27
CA ILE A 22 9.88 0.17 27.59
C ILE A 22 11.40 0.02 27.46
N GLY A 23 12.10 1.13 27.22
CA GLY A 23 13.56 1.12 27.03
C GLY A 23 14.00 0.63 25.65
N GLU A 24 15.26 0.90 25.32
CA GLU A 24 15.76 0.68 23.96
C GLU A 24 15.89 -0.79 23.58
N ALA A 25 16.40 -1.64 24.48
CA ALA A 25 16.63 -3.06 24.20
C ALA A 25 15.32 -3.81 23.95
N GLU A 26 14.30 -3.54 24.78
CA GLU A 26 12.98 -4.16 24.65
C GLU A 26 12.25 -3.64 23.40
N ALA A 27 12.26 -2.32 23.17
CA ALA A 27 11.67 -1.75 21.96
C ALA A 27 12.30 -2.30 20.67
N LYS A 28 13.63 -2.47 20.63
CA LYS A 28 14.34 -3.08 19.50
C LYS A 28 13.89 -4.54 19.29
N THR A 29 13.76 -5.30 20.38
CA THR A 29 13.30 -6.68 20.35
C THR A 29 11.87 -6.77 19.81
N LEU A 30 10.96 -5.94 20.33
CA LEU A 30 9.55 -5.88 19.91
C LEU A 30 9.44 -5.55 18.42
N VAL A 31 10.10 -4.48 17.96
CA VAL A 31 10.13 -4.08 16.54
C VAL A 31 10.66 -5.21 15.65
N SER A 32 11.72 -5.91 16.05
CA SER A 32 12.27 -7.01 15.24
C SER A 32 11.37 -8.25 15.17
N ARG A 33 10.57 -8.50 16.22
CA ARG A 33 9.72 -9.70 16.33
C ARG A 33 8.34 -9.52 15.73
N ALA A 34 7.85 -8.27 15.64
CA ALA A 34 6.55 -7.92 15.10
C ALA A 34 6.38 -8.34 13.63
N VAL A 35 5.13 -8.54 13.22
CA VAL A 35 4.72 -8.79 11.84
C VAL A 35 4.05 -7.54 11.31
N TYR A 36 4.58 -7.02 10.20
CA TYR A 36 4.11 -5.82 9.53
C TYR A 36 3.18 -6.22 8.39
N MET A 37 1.87 -6.20 8.66
CA MET A 37 0.86 -6.53 7.67
C MET A 37 0.54 -5.31 6.81
N THR A 38 0.63 -5.46 5.50
CA THR A 38 0.42 -4.38 4.52
C THR A 38 -0.69 -4.76 3.56
N SER A 39 -1.67 -3.86 3.43
CA SER A 39 -2.69 -3.86 2.38
C SER A 39 -2.59 -2.52 1.65
N ILE A 40 -2.43 -2.57 0.34
CA ILE A 40 -2.09 -1.42 -0.52
C ILE A 40 -2.66 -1.65 -1.92
N GLY A 41 -2.82 -0.57 -2.69
CA GLY A 41 -3.24 -0.59 -4.08
C GLY A 41 -4.73 -0.35 -4.21
N GLY A 42 -5.53 -0.74 -3.21
CA GLY A 42 -6.99 -0.60 -3.25
C GLY A 42 -7.44 0.80 -3.66
N ASN A 43 -6.90 1.85 -3.05
CA ASN A 43 -7.27 3.24 -3.40
C ASN A 43 -6.60 3.73 -4.69
N ASP A 44 -5.36 3.30 -4.95
CA ASP A 44 -4.57 3.67 -6.12
C ASP A 44 -5.25 3.21 -7.42
N TYR A 45 -5.78 1.98 -7.42
CA TYR A 45 -6.48 1.43 -8.59
C TYR A 45 -7.98 1.74 -8.58
N ALA A 46 -8.65 1.86 -7.42
CA ALA A 46 -10.08 2.16 -7.35
C ALA A 46 -10.44 3.62 -7.67
N ALA A 47 -9.71 4.57 -7.07
CA ALA A 47 -10.11 5.98 -7.11
C ALA A 47 -10.16 6.53 -8.54
N PRO A 48 -9.20 6.24 -9.45
CA PRO A 48 -9.26 6.73 -10.81
C PRO A 48 -10.51 6.30 -11.59
N TYR A 49 -11.03 5.08 -11.34
CA TYR A 49 -12.29 4.60 -11.95
C TYR A 49 -13.52 5.37 -11.48
N THR A 50 -13.52 5.86 -10.24
CA THR A 50 -14.67 6.59 -9.67
C THR A 50 -14.61 8.10 -9.89
N ALA A 51 -13.44 8.63 -10.23
CA ALA A 51 -13.19 10.08 -10.26
C ALA A 51 -13.09 10.68 -11.68
N ASN A 52 -13.50 9.95 -12.73
CA ASN A 52 -13.32 10.34 -14.14
C ASN A 52 -11.88 10.81 -14.45
N SER A 53 -10.90 10.09 -13.90
CA SER A 53 -9.49 10.45 -14.02
C SER A 53 -8.92 10.09 -15.40
N SER A 54 -8.06 10.94 -15.96
CA SER A 54 -7.26 10.62 -17.14
C SER A 54 -6.02 9.77 -16.81
N LEU A 55 -5.84 9.37 -15.55
CA LEU A 55 -4.63 8.71 -15.07
C LEU A 55 -4.30 7.42 -15.85
N PHE A 56 -5.30 6.58 -16.14
CA PHE A 56 -5.11 5.37 -16.96
C PHE A 56 -4.99 5.65 -18.47
N GLN A 57 -5.10 6.91 -18.90
CA GLN A 57 -4.75 7.34 -20.26
C GLN A 57 -3.33 7.89 -20.33
N SER A 58 -2.77 8.34 -19.20
CA SER A 58 -1.44 8.95 -19.10
C SER A 58 -0.32 7.96 -18.83
N TYR A 59 -0.64 6.75 -18.34
CA TYR A 59 0.32 5.70 -18.00
C TYR A 59 -0.17 4.36 -18.51
N SER A 60 0.76 3.50 -18.93
CA SER A 60 0.47 2.09 -19.15
C SER A 60 0.13 1.40 -17.82
N PRO A 61 -0.54 0.23 -17.88
CA PRO A 61 -0.74 -0.63 -16.71
C PRO A 61 0.52 -0.89 -15.90
N GLU A 62 1.57 -1.31 -16.60
CA GLU A 62 2.84 -1.69 -16.03
C GLU A 62 3.54 -0.49 -15.39
N GLU A 63 3.55 0.67 -16.07
CA GLU A 63 4.14 1.90 -15.54
C GLU A 63 3.45 2.34 -14.24
N TYR A 64 2.12 2.24 -14.18
CA TYR A 64 1.38 2.62 -12.99
C TYR A 64 1.61 1.63 -11.83
N VAL A 65 1.63 0.33 -12.12
CA VAL A 65 1.98 -0.70 -11.13
C VAL A 65 3.40 -0.49 -10.59
N ASP A 66 4.36 -0.18 -11.44
CA ASP A 66 5.74 0.09 -11.06
C ASP A 66 5.84 1.32 -10.14
N MET A 67 5.07 2.37 -10.38
CA MET A 67 5.01 3.51 -9.47
C MET A 67 4.43 3.14 -8.10
N VAL A 68 3.33 2.37 -8.06
CA VAL A 68 2.70 1.95 -6.80
C VAL A 68 3.66 1.04 -6.00
N ILE A 69 4.26 0.05 -6.66
CA ILE A 69 5.23 -0.87 -6.04
C ILE A 69 6.53 -0.16 -5.67
N GLY A 70 6.98 0.82 -6.44
CA GLY A 70 8.16 1.64 -6.13
C GLY A 70 7.97 2.45 -4.85
N ASN A 71 6.82 3.09 -4.68
CA ASN A 71 6.46 3.81 -3.46
C ASN A 71 6.36 2.87 -2.25
N LEU A 72 5.70 1.72 -2.41
CA LEU A 72 5.65 0.69 -1.37
C LEU A 72 7.04 0.22 -0.96
N THR A 73 7.88 -0.11 -1.94
CA THR A 73 9.23 -0.61 -1.73
C THR A 73 10.07 0.38 -0.92
N THR A 74 9.94 1.67 -1.20
CA THR A 74 10.62 2.72 -0.46
C THR A 74 10.24 2.71 1.02
N VAL A 75 8.95 2.55 1.33
CA VAL A 75 8.45 2.54 2.71
C VAL A 75 8.79 1.25 3.45
N ILE A 76 8.67 0.10 2.81
CA ILE A 76 9.09 -1.19 3.39
C ILE A 76 10.59 -1.18 3.69
N LYS A 77 11.43 -0.68 2.78
CA LYS A 77 12.86 -0.48 3.04
C LYS A 77 13.09 0.47 4.22
N GLY A 78 12.25 1.49 4.37
CA GLY A 78 12.25 2.39 5.54
C GLY A 78 11.98 1.64 6.85
N ILE A 79 10.90 0.86 6.93
CA ILE A 79 10.57 0.05 8.11
C ILE A 79 11.68 -0.96 8.41
N HIS A 80 12.26 -1.57 7.37
CA HIS A 80 13.37 -2.49 7.52
C HIS A 80 14.63 -1.81 8.10
N LYS A 81 14.99 -0.62 7.61
CA LYS A 81 16.10 0.19 8.17
C LYS A 81 15.88 0.49 9.65
N GLU A 82 14.63 0.66 10.06
CA GLU A 82 14.25 0.91 11.45
C GLU A 82 14.17 -0.36 12.33
N GLY A 83 14.42 -1.55 11.79
CA GLY A 83 14.51 -2.78 12.56
C GLY A 83 13.38 -3.79 12.33
N GLY A 84 12.38 -3.45 11.52
CA GLY A 84 11.32 -4.41 11.15
C GLY A 84 11.87 -5.55 10.29
N ARG A 85 11.39 -6.78 10.51
CA ARG A 85 11.96 -7.99 9.86
C ARG A 85 10.95 -8.90 9.18
N LYS A 86 9.69 -8.93 9.63
CA LYS A 86 8.68 -9.85 9.11
C LYS A 86 7.57 -9.06 8.44
N PHE A 87 7.40 -9.23 7.14
CA PHE A 87 6.41 -8.49 6.37
C PHE A 87 5.39 -9.47 5.79
N ALA A 88 4.11 -9.13 5.92
CA ALA A 88 3.02 -9.87 5.30
C ALA A 88 2.32 -8.93 4.30
N PHE A 89 2.23 -9.35 3.05
CA PHE A 89 1.58 -8.59 1.98
C PHE A 89 0.28 -9.27 1.61
N LEU A 90 -0.81 -8.50 1.64
CA LEU A 90 -2.08 -8.94 1.09
C LEU A 90 -2.10 -8.63 -0.41
N ASN A 91 -2.47 -9.62 -1.21
CA ASN A 91 -2.66 -9.42 -2.64
C ASN A 91 -3.86 -8.49 -2.89
N MET A 92 -3.81 -7.81 -4.03
CA MET A 92 -4.93 -7.01 -4.51
C MET A 92 -6.16 -7.88 -4.76
N ALA A 93 -7.33 -7.36 -4.35
CA ALA A 93 -8.59 -7.98 -4.67
C ALA A 93 -8.90 -7.84 -6.17
N PRO A 94 -9.59 -8.81 -6.79
CA PRO A 94 -10.00 -8.72 -8.18
C PRO A 94 -11.05 -7.62 -8.34
N LEU A 95 -10.63 -6.41 -8.71
CA LEU A 95 -11.51 -5.23 -8.75
C LEU A 95 -12.70 -5.42 -9.69
N GLY A 96 -12.52 -6.17 -10.79
CA GLY A 96 -13.60 -6.50 -11.72
C GLY A 96 -14.77 -7.28 -11.10
N CYS A 97 -14.56 -7.95 -9.95
CA CYS A 97 -15.62 -8.69 -9.24
C CYS A 97 -16.37 -7.84 -8.22
N ILE A 98 -15.97 -6.59 -8.01
CA ILE A 98 -16.62 -5.71 -7.02
C ILE A 98 -17.84 -5.06 -7.69
N PRO A 99 -19.06 -5.17 -7.10
CA PRO A 99 -20.30 -4.68 -7.72
C PRO A 99 -20.26 -3.21 -8.14
N LEU A 100 -19.57 -2.37 -7.38
CA LEU A 100 -19.41 -0.94 -7.68
C LEU A 100 -18.76 -0.72 -9.06
N PHE A 101 -17.65 -1.42 -9.36
CA PHE A 101 -16.94 -1.24 -10.64
C PHE A 101 -17.67 -1.89 -11.81
N THR A 102 -18.48 -2.91 -11.53
CA THR A 102 -19.40 -3.49 -12.53
C THR A 102 -20.53 -2.51 -12.88
N ALA A 103 -21.11 -1.84 -11.88
CA ALA A 103 -22.21 -0.90 -12.07
C ALA A 103 -21.79 0.40 -12.78
N ILE A 104 -20.60 0.92 -12.46
CA ILE A 104 -20.06 2.15 -13.08
C ILE A 104 -19.73 1.93 -14.57
N ASN A 105 -19.43 0.70 -14.98
CA ASN A 105 -18.93 0.38 -16.31
C ASN A 105 -19.76 -0.72 -16.98
N ALA A 106 -21.04 -0.48 -17.23
CA ALA A 106 -21.92 -1.40 -17.94
C ALA A 106 -21.41 -1.69 -19.37
N GLY A 107 -20.51 -2.68 -19.52
CA GLY A 107 -20.04 -3.25 -20.79
C GLY A 107 -18.52 -3.33 -20.96
N ASP A 108 -17.77 -2.27 -20.65
CA ASP A 108 -16.37 -2.12 -21.11
C ASP A 108 -15.28 -2.41 -20.06
N ALA A 109 -15.59 -2.35 -18.76
CA ALA A 109 -14.56 -2.54 -17.72
C ALA A 109 -14.07 -3.97 -17.58
N TRP A 110 -14.87 -4.98 -17.94
CA TRP A 110 -14.42 -6.38 -17.87
C TRP A 110 -13.18 -6.61 -18.73
N ARG A 111 -13.14 -6.05 -19.95
CA ARG A 111 -11.98 -6.20 -20.85
C ARG A 111 -10.76 -5.42 -20.35
N LYS A 112 -10.96 -4.25 -19.76
CA LYS A 112 -9.84 -3.43 -19.27
C LYS A 112 -9.30 -3.94 -17.94
N LEU A 113 -10.14 -4.39 -17.01
CA LEU A 113 -9.74 -4.87 -15.68
C LEU A 113 -9.21 -6.31 -15.66
N GLN A 114 -9.44 -7.12 -16.71
CA GLN A 114 -8.81 -8.45 -16.83
C GLN A 114 -7.32 -8.38 -17.22
N HIS A 115 -6.88 -7.25 -17.78
CA HIS A 115 -5.49 -7.02 -18.18
C HIS A 115 -4.68 -6.25 -17.12
N TRP A 116 -5.28 -5.94 -15.96
CA TRP A 116 -4.67 -5.27 -14.80
C TRP A 116 -4.70 -6.17 -13.56
#